data_AF-A0A7C2QL92-F1
#
_entry.id   AF-A0A7C2QL92-F1
#
_cell.length_a   1.000
_cell.length_b   1.000
_cell.length_c   1.000
_cell.angle_alpha   90.00
_cell.angle_beta   90.00
_cell.angle_gamma   90.00
#
_symmetry.space_group_name_H-M   'P 1'
#
loop_
_entity.id
_entity.type
_entity.pdbx_description
1 polymer ?
#
loop_
_entity_poly.entity_id
_entity_poly.type
_entity_poly.pdbx_seq_one_letter_code
_entity_poly.pdbx_strand_id
1 'polypeptide(L)'
;MAYELDRPALDTALAKVFDLIEETDAGTDLPGTTRIGVYSPYAGYRFPVYLAIQIEPDDFSEAVDGLLGRNGTPFILLSPTRELCSSKAEKRLTDKRSGFVSLSESVAIGDKRQLRLLRPLDEILAQFRGTNLPPPKEDGAKAFFPTPPDATWGDVSIRFKDGHTVSVKAKSAGGVFNYTQMGMANKKNGDPTVQWELLKTFAEERGILDWSSNKAHRRNQKRRELLAADLRDFFRIEGDPFRLTDDGKGWQARFLISPDE
;
A
#
# COMPACT_ATOMS: atom_id res chain seq x y z
N MET A 1 -15.90 40.69 -13.43
CA MET A 1 -15.12 39.56 -13.95
C MET A 1 -15.22 38.44 -12.93
N ALA A 2 -16.08 37.45 -13.17
CA ALA A 2 -16.12 36.27 -12.32
C ALA A 2 -14.92 35.40 -12.72
N TYR A 3 -13.96 35.25 -11.81
CA TYR A 3 -12.89 34.27 -12.00
C TYR A 3 -13.48 32.90 -11.70
N GLU A 4 -13.69 32.11 -12.74
CA GLU A 4 -14.11 30.71 -12.59
C GLU A 4 -12.90 29.88 -12.14
N LEU A 5 -13.10 29.03 -11.15
CA LEU A 5 -12.08 28.12 -10.67
C LEU A 5 -11.87 27.02 -11.72
N ASP A 6 -10.66 26.93 -12.28
CA ASP A 6 -10.26 25.80 -13.11
C ASP A 6 -10.12 24.54 -12.24
N ARG A 7 -11.24 23.81 -12.12
CA ARG A 7 -11.33 22.64 -11.25
C ARG A 7 -10.41 21.50 -11.69
N PRO A 8 -10.36 21.12 -12.98
CA PRO A 8 -9.38 20.11 -13.44
C PRO A 8 -7.94 20.48 -13.11
N ALA A 9 -7.52 21.73 -13.33
CA ALA A 9 -6.16 22.15 -13.01
C ALA A 9 -5.86 22.09 -11.51
N LEU A 10 -6.83 22.45 -10.66
CA LEU A 10 -6.70 22.34 -9.20
C LEU A 10 -6.58 20.86 -8.77
N ASP A 11 -7.42 19.99 -9.29
CA ASP A 11 -7.43 18.57 -8.95
C ASP A 11 -6.10 17.91 -9.33
N THR A 12 -5.57 18.17 -10.53
CA THR A 12 -4.24 17.70 -10.96
C THR A 12 -3.12 18.24 -10.08
N ALA A 13 -3.18 19.52 -9.71
CA ALA A 13 -2.16 20.14 -8.85
C ALA A 13 -2.17 19.54 -7.44
N LEU A 14 -3.35 19.30 -6.87
CA LEU A 14 -3.50 18.66 -5.56
C LEU A 14 -3.07 17.20 -5.60
N ALA A 15 -3.48 16.44 -6.63
CA ALA A 15 -3.05 15.06 -6.81
C ALA A 15 -1.52 14.93 -6.81
N LYS A 16 -0.84 15.83 -7.54
CA LYS A 16 0.62 15.87 -7.56
C LYS A 16 1.24 16.21 -6.20
N VAL A 17 0.70 17.21 -5.50
CA VAL A 17 1.28 17.68 -4.21
C VAL A 17 1.05 16.69 -3.07
N PHE A 18 -0.07 15.96 -3.11
CA PHE A 18 -0.37 14.89 -2.17
C PHE A 18 0.17 13.51 -2.59
N ASP A 19 0.97 13.44 -3.66
CA ASP A 19 1.56 12.19 -4.18
C ASP A 19 0.50 11.09 -4.41
N LEU A 20 -0.59 11.47 -5.07
CA LEU A 20 -1.73 10.58 -5.33
C LEU A 20 -1.55 9.79 -6.63
N ILE A 21 -1.97 8.54 -6.59
CA ILE A 21 -2.12 7.70 -7.79
C ILE A 21 -3.40 8.15 -8.51
N GLU A 22 -3.26 8.52 -9.77
CA GLU A 22 -4.39 8.86 -10.65
C GLU A 22 -5.16 7.57 -11.03
N GLU A 23 -6.50 7.65 -11.00
CA GLU A 23 -7.38 6.57 -11.45
C GLU A 23 -8.38 7.12 -12.46
N THR A 24 -8.64 6.36 -13.53
CA THR A 24 -9.44 6.79 -14.68
C THR A 24 -10.95 6.87 -14.38
N ASP A 25 -11.43 6.15 -13.35
CA ASP A 25 -12.83 6.16 -12.89
C ASP A 25 -12.98 7.01 -11.60
N ALA A 26 -12.75 8.32 -11.74
CA ALA A 26 -12.67 9.27 -10.63
C ALA A 26 -13.94 10.13 -10.41
N GLY A 27 -15.07 9.74 -11.01
CA GLY A 27 -16.34 10.46 -10.85
C GLY A 27 -16.97 10.26 -9.47
N THR A 28 -17.62 11.30 -8.95
CA THR A 28 -18.66 11.17 -7.92
C THR A 28 -19.90 11.89 -8.40
N ASP A 29 -21.07 11.37 -8.03
CA ASP A 29 -22.38 11.96 -8.26
C ASP A 29 -22.75 13.03 -7.22
N LEU A 30 -21.85 13.32 -6.28
CA LEU A 30 -22.06 14.31 -5.22
C LEU A 30 -21.71 15.73 -5.71
N PRO A 31 -22.63 16.71 -5.60
CA PRO A 31 -22.37 18.10 -5.95
C PRO A 31 -21.12 18.65 -5.27
N GLY A 32 -20.34 19.48 -5.98
CA GLY A 32 -19.13 20.14 -5.45
C GLY A 32 -17.98 19.21 -5.06
N THR A 33 -18.13 17.90 -5.26
CA THR A 33 -17.20 16.88 -4.79
C THR A 33 -16.55 16.17 -5.98
N THR A 34 -15.27 15.83 -5.86
CA THR A 34 -14.51 15.11 -6.90
C THR A 34 -13.58 14.11 -6.25
N ARG A 35 -13.40 12.92 -6.83
CA ARG A 35 -12.30 12.03 -6.43
C ARG A 35 -11.07 12.49 -7.18
N ILE A 36 -10.02 12.90 -6.47
CA ILE A 36 -8.82 13.45 -7.11
C ILE A 36 -7.68 12.43 -7.22
N GLY A 37 -7.83 11.25 -6.60
CA GLY A 37 -6.88 10.15 -6.73
C GLY A 37 -6.95 9.17 -5.57
N VAL A 38 -5.88 8.37 -5.44
CA VAL A 38 -5.69 7.39 -4.38
C VAL A 38 -4.39 7.64 -3.66
N TYR A 39 -4.50 7.78 -2.34
CA TYR A 39 -3.35 7.80 -1.46
C TYR A 39 -2.96 6.36 -1.12
N SER A 40 -1.72 5.97 -1.43
CA SER A 40 -1.22 4.61 -1.20
C SER A 40 0.21 4.64 -0.63
N PRO A 41 0.39 4.69 0.70
CA PRO A 41 1.72 4.76 1.29
C PRO A 41 2.49 3.44 1.16
N TYR A 42 1.79 2.31 1.11
CA TYR A 42 2.35 0.98 1.01
C TYR A 42 1.49 0.09 0.12
N ALA A 43 2.09 -0.91 -0.52
CA ALA A 43 1.38 -1.91 -1.31
C ALA A 43 0.26 -2.55 -0.49
N GLY A 44 -0.92 -2.72 -1.11
CA GLY A 44 -2.13 -3.24 -0.46
C GLY A 44 -2.90 -2.23 0.42
N TYR A 45 -2.41 -1.00 0.61
CA TYR A 45 -3.12 0.06 1.33
C TYR A 45 -3.47 1.19 0.37
N ARG A 46 -4.73 1.29 0.02
CA ARG A 46 -5.25 2.24 -0.96
C ARG A 46 -6.42 2.99 -0.34
N PHE A 47 -6.33 4.31 -0.28
CA PHE A 47 -7.36 5.16 0.30
C PHE A 47 -7.80 6.19 -0.73
N PRO A 48 -9.09 6.20 -1.13
CA PRO A 48 -9.61 7.26 -1.98
C PRO A 48 -9.38 8.63 -1.36
N VAL A 49 -9.05 9.61 -2.20
CA VAL A 49 -8.96 11.02 -1.79
C VAL A 49 -10.00 11.82 -2.55
N TYR A 50 -10.85 12.52 -1.80
CA TYR A 50 -11.89 13.37 -2.34
C TYR A 50 -11.60 14.83 -2.04
N LEU A 51 -11.96 15.72 -2.94
CA LEU A 51 -12.02 17.16 -2.71
C LEU A 51 -13.48 17.61 -2.71
N ALA A 52 -13.96 18.16 -1.60
CA ALA A 52 -15.27 18.81 -1.53
C ALA A 52 -15.08 20.32 -1.42
N ILE A 53 -15.62 21.06 -2.40
CA ILE A 53 -15.70 22.52 -2.36
C ILE A 53 -17.18 22.87 -2.26
N GLN A 54 -17.61 23.22 -1.04
CA GLN A 54 -18.97 23.64 -0.74
C GLN A 54 -18.98 25.09 -0.26
N ILE A 55 -20.16 25.70 -0.23
CA ILE A 55 -20.36 27.07 0.27
C ILE A 55 -21.03 27.03 1.64
N GLU A 56 -22.02 26.15 1.84
CA GLU A 56 -22.77 26.06 3.08
C GLU A 56 -22.33 24.85 3.94
N PRO A 57 -22.37 24.96 5.28
CA PRO A 57 -22.06 23.84 6.17
C PRO A 57 -22.97 22.62 5.99
N ASP A 58 -24.23 22.84 5.61
CA ASP A 58 -25.21 21.77 5.39
C ASP A 58 -24.87 20.99 4.12
N ASP A 59 -24.53 21.67 3.02
CA ASP A 59 -24.02 21.02 1.79
C ASP A 59 -22.75 20.20 2.06
N PHE A 60 -21.84 20.73 2.89
CA PHE A 60 -20.63 20.00 3.30
C PHE A 60 -20.99 18.75 4.13
N SER A 61 -21.94 18.88 5.05
CA SER A 61 -22.46 17.76 5.83
C SER A 61 -23.09 16.68 4.95
N GLU A 62 -23.87 17.07 3.94
CA GLU A 62 -24.48 16.15 2.97
C GLU A 62 -23.43 15.44 2.12
N ALA A 63 -22.40 16.16 1.65
CA ALA A 63 -21.27 15.56 0.93
C ALA A 63 -20.54 14.52 1.79
N VAL A 64 -20.31 14.81 3.08
CA VAL A 64 -19.73 13.86 4.04
C VAL A 64 -20.60 12.62 4.19
N ASP A 65 -21.91 12.76 4.42
CA ASP A 65 -22.82 11.62 4.55
C ASP A 65 -22.89 10.81 3.26
N GLY A 66 -22.94 11.49 2.13
CA GLY A 66 -22.95 10.88 0.80
C GLY A 66 -21.70 10.05 0.54
N LEU A 67 -20.51 10.55 0.89
CA LEU A 67 -19.24 9.84 0.76
C LEU A 67 -19.17 8.64 1.72
N LEU A 68 -19.60 8.81 2.97
CA LEU A 68 -19.62 7.73 3.97
C LEU A 68 -20.61 6.62 3.61
N GLY A 69 -21.72 6.95 2.94
CA GLY A 69 -22.69 5.97 2.46
C GLY A 69 -22.22 5.18 1.23
N ARG A 70 -21.37 5.79 0.38
CA ARG A 70 -20.85 5.19 -0.86
C ARG A 70 -19.57 4.38 -0.65
N ASN A 71 -18.77 4.72 0.37
CA ASN A 71 -17.48 4.09 0.60
C ASN A 71 -17.54 3.03 1.70
N GLY A 72 -17.26 1.78 1.33
CA GLY A 72 -17.05 0.69 2.29
C GLY A 72 -15.67 0.69 2.95
N THR A 73 -14.78 1.60 2.53
CA THR A 73 -13.41 1.72 3.03
C THR A 73 -13.11 3.14 3.52
N PRO A 74 -12.14 3.32 4.44
CA PRO A 74 -11.69 4.64 4.87
C PRO A 74 -11.17 5.48 3.70
N PHE A 75 -11.38 6.80 3.76
CA PHE A 75 -10.94 7.74 2.73
C PHE A 75 -10.40 9.03 3.36
N ILE A 76 -9.77 9.88 2.55
CA ILE A 76 -9.31 11.22 2.95
C ILE A 76 -10.19 12.25 2.25
N LEU A 77 -10.77 13.17 3.02
CA LEU A 77 -11.53 14.30 2.51
C LEU A 77 -10.72 15.59 2.62
N LEU A 78 -10.44 16.20 1.48
CA LEU A 78 -9.87 17.53 1.38
C LEU A 78 -11.00 18.56 1.29
N SER A 79 -10.79 19.72 1.93
CA SER A 79 -11.66 20.89 1.81
C SER A 79 -10.81 22.16 1.76
N PRO A 80 -11.21 23.22 1.04
CA PRO A 80 -10.51 24.50 1.03
C PRO A 80 -10.17 25.02 2.43
N THR A 81 -11.11 24.91 3.37
CA THR A 81 -11.00 25.39 4.75
C THR A 81 -11.66 24.43 5.73
N ARG A 82 -11.27 24.52 7.01
CA ARG A 82 -11.92 23.82 8.12
C ARG A 82 -13.29 24.39 8.48
N GLU A 83 -13.57 25.65 8.15
CA GLU A 83 -14.76 26.38 8.61
C GLU A 83 -16.10 25.66 8.32
N LEU A 84 -16.21 24.93 7.21
CA LEU A 84 -17.42 24.19 6.85
C LEU A 84 -17.49 22.79 7.49
N CYS A 85 -16.39 22.29 8.05
CA CYS A 85 -16.34 20.99 8.71
C CYS A 85 -16.78 21.13 10.17
N SER A 86 -18.09 21.00 10.40
CA SER A 86 -18.64 20.99 11.76
C SER A 86 -18.07 19.82 12.59
N SER A 87 -18.05 19.97 13.92
CA SER A 87 -17.60 18.89 14.81
C SER A 87 -18.40 17.60 14.64
N LYS A 88 -19.68 17.69 14.24
CA LYS A 88 -20.52 16.53 13.91
C LYS A 88 -20.05 15.84 12.62
N ALA A 89 -19.71 16.60 11.58
CA ALA A 89 -19.17 16.06 10.34
C ALA A 89 -17.80 15.39 10.57
N GLU A 90 -16.89 16.06 11.29
CA GLU A 90 -15.56 15.53 11.61
C GLU A 90 -15.65 14.26 12.48
N LYS A 91 -16.59 14.22 13.44
CA LYS A 91 -16.87 13.03 14.24
C LYS A 91 -17.31 11.85 13.37
N ARG A 92 -18.23 12.05 12.41
CA ARG A 92 -18.68 10.98 11.50
C ARG A 92 -17.54 10.43 10.64
N LEU A 93 -16.66 11.28 10.13
CA LEU A 93 -15.46 10.86 9.41
C LEU A 93 -14.58 9.99 10.31
N THR A 94 -14.30 10.46 11.53
CA THR A 94 -13.46 9.75 12.51
C THR A 94 -14.05 8.40 12.92
N ASP A 95 -15.36 8.34 13.18
CA ASP A 95 -16.07 7.10 13.55
C ASP A 95 -15.98 6.04 12.43
N LYS A 96 -15.80 6.46 11.17
CA LYS A 96 -15.55 5.59 10.01
C LYS A 96 -14.07 5.48 9.63
N ARG A 97 -13.16 5.96 10.48
CA ARG A 97 -11.70 5.97 10.30
C ARG A 97 -11.24 6.79 9.08
N SER A 98 -12.10 7.62 8.51
CA SER A 98 -11.76 8.55 7.44
C SER A 98 -11.06 9.79 7.99
N GLY A 99 -10.21 10.40 7.16
CA GLY A 99 -9.44 11.59 7.51
C GLY A 99 -10.06 12.86 6.91
N PHE A 100 -9.86 13.98 7.60
CA PHE A 100 -10.15 15.32 7.07
C PHE A 100 -8.85 16.12 6.99
N VAL A 101 -8.63 16.81 5.88
CA VAL A 101 -7.49 17.71 5.68
C VAL A 101 -7.98 19.04 5.13
N SER A 102 -7.71 20.11 5.86
CA SER A 102 -7.94 21.46 5.36
C SER A 102 -6.78 21.92 4.49
N LEU A 103 -7.09 22.38 3.27
CA LEU A 103 -6.09 22.90 2.35
C LEU A 103 -5.47 24.21 2.87
N SER A 104 -6.24 25.12 3.47
CA SER A 104 -5.71 26.36 4.06
C SER A 104 -4.71 26.11 5.21
N GLU A 105 -4.81 24.97 5.90
CA GLU A 105 -3.90 24.56 6.97
C GLU A 105 -2.69 23.74 6.48
N SER A 106 -2.77 23.18 5.26
CA SER A 106 -1.84 22.14 4.79
C SER A 106 -1.11 22.48 3.49
N VAL A 107 -1.64 23.42 2.70
CA VAL A 107 -1.16 23.76 1.36
C VAL A 107 -0.96 25.27 1.26
N ALA A 108 0.17 25.66 0.66
CA ALA A 108 0.42 27.05 0.28
C ALA A 108 0.64 27.15 -1.23
N ILE A 109 0.37 28.35 -1.76
CA ILE A 109 0.78 28.72 -3.11
C ILE A 109 2.23 29.22 -3.01
N GLY A 110 3.16 28.44 -3.54
CA GLY A 110 4.57 28.79 -3.67
C GLY A 110 4.87 29.64 -4.89
N ASP A 111 6.16 29.76 -5.20
CA ASP A 111 6.63 30.50 -6.36
C ASP A 111 6.02 29.97 -7.67
N LYS A 112 5.82 30.87 -8.63
CA LYS A 112 5.23 30.54 -9.95
C LYS A 112 3.84 29.88 -9.85
N ARG A 113 3.06 30.17 -8.80
CA ARG A 113 1.69 29.65 -8.57
C ARG A 113 1.61 28.14 -8.40
N GLN A 114 2.70 27.49 -7.97
CA GLN A 114 2.68 26.05 -7.70
C GLN A 114 2.21 25.77 -6.28
N LEU A 115 1.33 24.78 -6.12
CA LEU A 115 0.94 24.30 -4.80
C LEU A 115 2.12 23.59 -4.13
N ARG A 116 2.27 23.75 -2.82
CA ARG A 116 3.24 23.00 -1.99
C ARG A 116 2.62 22.68 -0.64
N LEU A 117 3.01 21.54 -0.07
CA LEU A 117 2.64 21.23 1.32
C LEU A 117 3.39 22.15 2.30
N LEU A 118 2.71 22.55 3.36
CA LEU A 118 3.29 23.34 4.46
C LEU A 118 4.16 22.49 5.40
N ARG A 119 3.89 21.18 5.45
CA ARG A 119 4.61 20.17 6.23
C ARG A 119 4.73 18.88 5.42
N PRO A 120 5.63 17.96 5.78
CA PRO A 120 5.68 16.63 5.18
C PRO A 120 4.30 15.93 5.19
N LEU A 121 3.98 15.20 4.12
CA LEU A 121 2.66 14.56 3.95
C LEU A 121 2.36 13.53 5.04
N ASP A 122 3.41 12.85 5.52
CA ASP A 122 3.33 11.90 6.62
C ASP A 122 2.94 12.54 7.95
N GLU A 123 3.37 13.79 8.20
CA GLU A 123 2.91 14.58 9.34
C GLU A 123 1.47 15.04 9.17
N ILE A 124 1.09 15.53 7.97
CA ILE A 124 -0.29 15.95 7.68
C ILE A 124 -1.27 14.79 7.87
N LEU A 125 -0.88 13.59 7.43
CA LEU A 125 -1.71 12.39 7.51
C LEU A 125 -1.41 11.52 8.74
N ALA A 126 -0.66 12.02 9.74
CA ALA A 126 -0.19 11.20 10.86
C ALA A 126 -1.33 10.48 11.61
N GLN A 127 -2.41 11.20 11.94
CA GLN A 127 -3.58 10.61 12.62
C GLN A 127 -4.29 9.56 11.75
N PHE A 128 -4.46 9.86 10.46
CA PHE A 128 -5.08 8.94 9.51
C PHE A 128 -4.24 7.66 9.35
N ARG A 129 -2.92 7.81 9.22
CA ARG A 129 -1.95 6.71 9.15
C ARG A 129 -1.99 5.87 10.41
N GLY A 130 -1.92 6.49 11.59
CA GLY A 130 -1.97 5.77 12.88
C GLY A 130 -3.25 4.97 13.10
N THR A 131 -4.35 5.38 12.46
CA THR A 131 -5.64 4.68 12.54
C THR A 131 -5.77 3.53 11.53
N ASN A 132 -5.22 3.69 10.33
CA ASN A 132 -5.50 2.80 9.18
C ASN A 132 -4.32 1.94 8.73
N LEU A 133 -3.11 2.23 9.19
CA LEU A 133 -1.91 1.45 8.89
C LEU A 133 -1.53 0.58 10.08
N PRO A 134 -0.91 -0.58 9.83
CA PRO A 134 -0.42 -1.42 10.92
C PRO A 134 0.64 -0.65 11.72
N PRO A 135 0.63 -0.78 13.05
CA PRO A 135 1.65 -0.15 13.89
C PRO A 135 3.03 -0.73 13.54
N PRO A 136 4.11 0.06 13.70
CA PRO A 136 5.46 -0.49 13.79
C PRO A 136 5.46 -1.56 14.89
N LYS A 137 5.73 -2.82 14.56
CA LYS A 137 5.66 -3.91 15.54
C LYS A 137 6.99 -4.11 16.25
N GLU A 138 6.91 -4.32 17.56
CA GLU A 138 7.98 -4.92 18.39
C GLU A 138 7.98 -6.45 18.26
N ASP A 139 9.10 -7.04 18.66
CA ASP A 139 9.63 -8.36 18.29
C ASP A 139 8.68 -9.57 18.32
N GLY A 140 8.90 -10.50 17.38
CA GLY A 140 8.38 -11.88 17.40
C GLY A 140 7.12 -12.16 16.56
N ALA A 141 6.45 -11.14 16.03
CA ALA A 141 5.30 -11.32 15.13
C ALA A 141 5.68 -11.13 13.64
N LYS A 142 4.80 -11.55 12.72
CA LYS A 142 4.94 -11.27 11.28
C LYS A 142 5.11 -9.76 11.08
N ALA A 143 6.26 -9.38 10.52
CA ALA A 143 6.70 -8.02 10.32
C ALA A 143 5.89 -7.34 9.22
N PHE A 144 5.82 -6.02 9.31
CA PHE A 144 5.28 -5.18 8.24
C PHE A 144 6.43 -4.71 7.37
N PHE A 145 6.56 -5.27 6.16
CA PHE A 145 7.50 -4.75 5.18
C PHE A 145 6.87 -3.55 4.44
N PRO A 146 7.52 -2.36 4.45
CA PRO A 146 6.97 -1.15 3.85
C PRO A 146 7.15 -1.15 2.33
N THR A 147 6.55 -2.14 1.65
CA THR A 147 6.64 -2.27 0.19
C THR A 147 6.08 -1.03 -0.49
N PRO A 148 6.83 -0.38 -1.39
CA PRO A 148 6.31 0.72 -2.19
C PRO A 148 5.06 0.31 -2.99
N PRO A 149 4.06 1.19 -3.14
CA PRO A 149 2.76 0.86 -3.72
C PRO A 149 2.83 0.42 -5.19
N ASP A 150 3.86 0.86 -5.91
CA ASP A 150 4.10 0.59 -7.32
C ASP A 150 5.10 -0.57 -7.53
N ALA A 151 5.51 -1.27 -6.47
CA ALA A 151 6.45 -2.37 -6.56
C ALA A 151 5.82 -3.60 -7.21
N THR A 152 6.56 -4.22 -8.12
CA THR A 152 6.23 -5.49 -8.74
C THR A 152 7.13 -6.60 -8.21
N TRP A 153 6.79 -7.87 -8.48
CA TRP A 153 7.67 -8.98 -8.11
C TRP A 153 9.08 -8.87 -8.69
N GLY A 154 9.23 -8.24 -9.87
CA GLY A 154 10.54 -8.01 -10.49
C GLY A 154 11.43 -7.04 -9.71
N ASP A 155 10.86 -6.19 -8.86
CA ASP A 155 11.59 -5.25 -8.02
C ASP A 155 12.11 -5.87 -6.72
N VAL A 156 11.66 -7.11 -6.41
CA VAL A 156 12.00 -7.80 -5.17
C VAL A 156 13.31 -8.57 -5.34
N SER A 157 14.19 -8.45 -4.35
CA SER A 157 15.36 -9.30 -4.19
C SER A 157 15.45 -9.87 -2.79
N ILE A 158 15.72 -11.17 -2.69
CA ILE A 158 15.91 -11.91 -1.42
C ILE A 158 17.28 -12.60 -1.45
N ARG A 159 18.08 -12.39 -0.40
CA ARG A 159 19.38 -13.07 -0.25
C ARG A 159 19.44 -13.75 1.11
N PHE A 160 19.72 -15.05 1.16
CA PHE A 160 19.95 -15.75 2.41
C PHE A 160 21.28 -15.35 3.05
N LYS A 161 21.34 -15.32 4.39
CA LYS A 161 22.56 -14.99 5.14
C LYS A 161 23.11 -16.16 5.96
N ASP A 162 22.24 -16.86 6.68
CA ASP A 162 22.64 -17.89 7.66
C ASP A 162 21.57 -19.00 7.80
N GLY A 163 20.82 -19.24 6.73
CA GLY A 163 19.72 -20.20 6.68
C GLY A 163 18.45 -19.80 7.44
N HIS A 164 18.53 -18.86 8.38
CA HIS A 164 17.39 -18.42 9.22
C HIS A 164 17.00 -16.97 8.95
N THR A 165 17.90 -16.19 8.37
CA THR A 165 17.67 -14.80 8.00
C THR A 165 17.93 -14.54 6.52
N VAL A 166 17.21 -13.55 5.99
CA VAL A 166 17.34 -13.04 4.63
C VAL A 166 17.51 -11.52 4.62
N SER A 167 18.35 -11.01 3.72
CA SER A 167 18.32 -9.62 3.29
C SER A 167 17.25 -9.46 2.20
N VAL A 168 16.29 -8.57 2.42
CA VAL A 168 15.19 -8.27 1.49
C VAL A 168 15.33 -6.84 0.99
N LYS A 169 15.02 -6.63 -0.30
CA LYS A 169 14.86 -5.30 -0.91
C LYS A 169 13.67 -5.30 -1.87
N ALA A 170 12.91 -4.21 -1.89
CA ALA A 170 11.94 -3.89 -2.93
C ALA A 170 12.00 -2.38 -3.19
N LYS A 171 12.54 -1.98 -4.36
CA LYS A 171 12.85 -0.58 -4.70
C LYS A 171 13.62 0.14 -3.58
N SER A 172 13.00 1.15 -2.96
CA SER A 172 13.57 1.97 -1.88
C SER A 172 13.48 1.32 -0.49
N ALA A 173 12.64 0.30 -0.31
CA ALA A 173 12.50 -0.43 0.95
C ALA A 173 13.50 -1.59 1.04
N GLY A 174 14.07 -1.81 2.22
CA GLY A 174 14.94 -2.95 2.48
C GLY A 174 15.12 -3.23 3.97
N GLY A 175 15.59 -4.43 4.29
CA GLY A 175 15.81 -4.85 5.67
C GLY A 175 16.29 -6.29 5.78
N VAL A 176 16.56 -6.73 7.01
CA VAL A 176 16.90 -8.12 7.32
C VAL A 176 15.76 -8.74 8.10
N PHE A 177 15.30 -9.90 7.65
CA PHE A 177 14.16 -10.58 8.24
C PHE A 177 14.46 -12.05 8.49
N ASN A 178 13.96 -12.59 9.60
CA ASN A 178 13.96 -14.03 9.84
C ASN A 178 12.65 -14.67 9.37
N TYR A 179 12.63 -16.00 9.35
CA TYR A 179 11.46 -16.78 8.95
C TYR A 179 10.20 -16.46 9.79
N THR A 180 10.34 -16.17 11.08
CA THR A 180 9.22 -15.75 11.95
C THR A 180 8.62 -14.41 11.49
N GLN A 181 9.47 -13.43 11.20
CA GLN A 181 9.07 -12.11 10.72
C GLN A 181 8.42 -12.18 9.33
N MET A 182 8.81 -13.14 8.49
CA MET A 182 8.14 -13.38 7.20
C MET A 182 6.84 -14.20 7.34
N GLY A 183 6.49 -14.66 8.54
CA GLY A 183 5.29 -15.45 8.82
C GLY A 183 5.45 -16.95 8.54
N MET A 184 6.68 -17.41 8.34
CA MET A 184 7.03 -18.79 8.02
C MET A 184 7.62 -19.54 9.23
N ALA A 185 7.10 -19.27 10.43
CA ALA A 185 7.39 -20.04 11.65
C ALA A 185 6.21 -20.93 12.04
N ASN A 186 6.52 -22.16 12.43
CA ASN A 186 5.52 -23.11 12.91
C ASN A 186 5.00 -22.68 14.29
N LYS A 187 3.69 -22.49 14.40
CA LYS A 187 3.04 -22.02 15.64
C LYS A 187 3.22 -22.96 16.85
N LYS A 188 3.56 -24.23 16.63
CA LYS A 188 3.70 -25.22 17.70
C LYS A 188 5.08 -25.22 18.37
N ASN A 189 6.14 -25.01 17.60
CA ASN A 189 7.51 -25.19 18.07
C ASN A 189 8.45 -24.02 17.70
N GLY A 190 8.00 -23.06 16.88
CA GLY A 190 8.82 -21.91 16.47
C GLY A 190 9.86 -22.23 15.40
N ASP A 191 9.86 -23.43 14.83
CA ASP A 191 10.79 -23.83 13.77
C ASP A 191 10.38 -23.26 12.40
N PRO A 192 11.30 -23.13 11.44
CA PRO A 192 10.96 -22.80 10.06
C PRO A 192 9.94 -23.76 9.47
N THR A 193 8.97 -23.22 8.72
CA THR A 193 8.01 -24.06 7.99
C THR A 193 8.64 -24.67 6.74
N VAL A 194 7.98 -25.68 6.17
CA VAL A 194 8.37 -26.25 4.87
C VAL A 194 8.34 -25.23 3.73
N GLN A 195 7.65 -24.09 3.90
CA GLN A 195 7.65 -22.97 2.96
C GLN A 195 8.97 -22.21 3.01
N TRP A 196 9.54 -21.98 4.20
CA TRP A 196 10.86 -21.39 4.35
C TRP A 196 11.93 -22.27 3.71
N GLU A 197 11.90 -23.57 3.96
CA GLU A 197 12.82 -24.53 3.33
C GLU A 197 12.68 -24.56 1.80
N LEU A 198 11.45 -24.42 1.29
CA LEU A 198 11.21 -24.30 -0.15
C LEU A 198 11.77 -22.99 -0.71
N LEU A 199 11.64 -21.87 0.01
CA LEU A 199 12.23 -20.60 -0.38
C LEU A 199 13.76 -20.69 -0.42
N LYS A 200 14.37 -21.37 0.55
CA LYS A 200 15.82 -21.66 0.55
C LYS A 200 16.22 -22.52 -0.65
N THR A 201 15.43 -23.53 -0.99
CA THR A 201 15.66 -24.35 -2.19
C THR A 201 15.62 -23.48 -3.46
N PHE A 202 14.66 -22.54 -3.57
CA PHE A 202 14.67 -21.57 -4.67
C PHE A 202 15.95 -20.73 -4.69
N ALA A 203 16.53 -20.37 -3.53
CA ALA A 203 17.77 -19.63 -3.45
C ALA A 203 18.96 -20.44 -3.97
N GLU A 204 19.10 -21.68 -3.51
CA GLU A 204 20.15 -22.63 -3.94
C GLU A 204 20.12 -22.83 -5.46
N GLU A 205 18.92 -22.94 -6.03
CA GLU A 205 18.70 -23.12 -7.47
C GLU A 205 18.55 -21.79 -8.24
N ARG A 206 18.98 -20.66 -7.63
CA ARG A 206 19.01 -19.31 -8.24
C ARG A 206 17.68 -18.87 -8.87
N GLY A 207 16.58 -19.22 -8.22
CA GLY A 207 15.22 -18.82 -8.56
C GLY A 207 14.48 -19.74 -9.51
N ILE A 208 15.06 -20.88 -9.92
CA ILE A 208 14.43 -21.82 -10.85
C ILE A 208 14.42 -23.22 -10.24
N LEU A 209 13.23 -23.78 -10.01
CA LEU A 209 13.07 -25.18 -9.62
C LEU A 209 12.62 -26.01 -10.82
N ASP A 210 13.55 -26.76 -11.42
CA ASP A 210 13.25 -27.68 -12.51
C ASP A 210 12.69 -29.03 -11.98
N TRP A 211 11.91 -29.70 -12.81
CA TRP A 211 11.34 -31.02 -12.53
C TRP A 211 12.33 -32.17 -12.76
N SER A 212 13.51 -31.88 -13.32
CA SER A 212 14.63 -32.84 -13.47
C SER A 212 15.22 -33.23 -12.12
N SER A 213 15.20 -32.31 -11.16
CA SER A 213 15.53 -32.59 -9.76
C SER A 213 14.38 -33.36 -9.10
N ASN A 214 14.70 -34.34 -8.27
CA ASN A 214 13.76 -35.18 -7.50
C ASN A 214 12.89 -34.36 -6.49
N LYS A 215 12.86 -33.03 -6.62
CA LYS A 215 12.27 -32.02 -5.74
C LYS A 215 11.02 -31.33 -6.31
N ALA A 216 10.53 -31.68 -7.51
CA ALA A 216 9.27 -31.10 -8.04
C ALA A 216 8.23 -32.17 -8.39
N HIS A 217 7.82 -32.93 -7.37
CA HIS A 217 6.65 -33.79 -7.49
C HIS A 217 5.37 -32.94 -7.35
N ARG A 218 4.23 -33.38 -7.92
CA ARG A 218 2.87 -32.82 -7.69
C ARG A 218 2.51 -32.58 -6.21
N ARG A 219 3.23 -33.23 -5.28
CA ARG A 219 3.15 -33.03 -3.82
C ARG A 219 3.65 -31.66 -3.34
N ASN A 220 4.51 -30.99 -4.11
CA ASN A 220 5.06 -29.68 -3.77
C ASN A 220 4.24 -28.50 -4.30
N GLN A 221 3.25 -28.74 -5.16
CA GLN A 221 2.35 -27.70 -5.66
C GLN A 221 1.68 -26.95 -4.49
N LYS A 222 1.08 -27.69 -3.55
CA LYS A 222 0.45 -27.09 -2.35
C LYS A 222 1.45 -26.32 -1.48
N ARG A 223 2.71 -26.79 -1.40
CA ARG A 223 3.76 -26.09 -0.65
C ARG A 223 4.13 -24.77 -1.32
N ARG A 224 4.25 -24.75 -2.65
CA ARG A 224 4.50 -23.55 -3.46
C ARG A 224 3.34 -22.56 -3.42
N GLU A 225 2.09 -23.04 -3.45
CA GLU A 225 0.90 -22.20 -3.30
C GLU A 225 0.89 -21.49 -1.94
N LEU A 226 1.20 -22.22 -0.86
CA LEU A 226 1.32 -21.65 0.49
C LEU A 226 2.50 -20.67 0.59
N LEU A 227 3.69 -21.01 0.04
CA LEU A 227 4.82 -20.08 -0.02
C LEU A 227 4.44 -18.79 -0.76
N ALA A 228 3.73 -18.90 -1.87
CA ALA A 228 3.25 -17.72 -2.60
C ALA A 228 2.22 -16.91 -1.80
N ALA A 229 1.36 -17.55 -1.01
CA ALA A 229 0.50 -16.84 -0.07
C ALA A 229 1.32 -16.10 0.99
N ASP A 230 2.29 -16.75 1.62
CA ASP A 230 3.15 -16.14 2.63
C ASP A 230 3.91 -14.91 2.08
N LEU A 231 4.48 -15.03 0.87
CA LEU A 231 5.17 -13.94 0.18
C LEU A 231 4.21 -12.81 -0.20
N ARG A 232 3.03 -13.12 -0.76
CA ARG A 232 2.00 -12.10 -1.06
C ARG A 232 1.56 -11.37 0.19
N ASP A 233 1.39 -12.06 1.30
CA ASP A 233 0.99 -11.43 2.55
C ASP A 233 2.11 -10.55 3.15
N PHE A 234 3.37 -10.94 2.98
CA PHE A 234 4.51 -10.17 3.47
C PHE A 234 4.75 -8.90 2.65
N PHE A 235 4.82 -9.05 1.32
CA PHE A 235 5.11 -7.97 0.38
C PHE A 235 3.87 -7.18 -0.05
N ARG A 236 2.68 -7.76 0.02
CA ARG A 236 1.39 -7.17 -0.44
C ARG A 236 1.38 -6.78 -1.92
N ILE A 237 2.22 -7.46 -2.71
CA ILE A 237 2.26 -7.32 -4.17
C ILE A 237 1.24 -8.29 -4.78
N GLU A 238 0.42 -7.79 -5.70
CA GLU A 238 -0.58 -8.59 -6.40
C GLU A 238 0.03 -9.60 -7.39
N GLY A 239 -0.76 -10.60 -7.76
CA GLY A 239 -0.35 -11.64 -8.69
C GLY A 239 0.55 -12.71 -8.07
N ASP A 240 0.79 -13.76 -8.85
CA ASP A 240 1.61 -14.89 -8.41
C ASP A 240 3.11 -14.53 -8.43
N PRO A 241 3.87 -14.71 -7.32
CA PRO A 241 5.32 -14.52 -7.29
C PRO A 241 6.10 -15.55 -8.11
N PHE A 242 5.45 -16.62 -8.59
CA PHE A 242 6.06 -17.64 -9.43
C PHE A 242 5.35 -17.75 -10.78
N ARG A 243 6.09 -18.16 -11.81
CA ARG A 243 5.56 -18.57 -13.12
C ARG A 243 6.06 -19.97 -13.46
N LEU A 244 5.46 -20.61 -14.45
CA LEU A 244 6.06 -21.78 -15.08
C LEU A 244 7.30 -21.36 -15.87
N THR A 245 8.29 -22.24 -15.94
CA THR A 245 9.41 -22.10 -16.89
C THR A 245 8.90 -22.18 -18.33
N ASP A 246 9.68 -21.67 -19.28
CA ASP A 246 9.28 -21.60 -20.69
C ASP A 246 9.03 -22.99 -21.31
N ASP A 247 9.77 -24.00 -20.86
CA ASP A 247 9.59 -25.40 -21.24
C ASP A 247 8.43 -26.10 -20.50
N GLY A 248 7.80 -25.40 -19.56
CA GLY A 248 6.73 -25.89 -18.71
C GLY A 248 7.16 -26.93 -17.68
N LYS A 249 8.47 -27.16 -17.50
CA LYS A 249 9.02 -28.22 -16.63
C LYS A 249 9.55 -27.73 -15.29
N GLY A 250 9.01 -26.64 -14.77
CA GLY A 250 9.53 -26.05 -13.55
C GLY A 250 8.76 -24.83 -13.09
N TRP A 251 9.17 -24.30 -11.95
CA TRP A 251 8.73 -23.00 -11.46
C TRP A 251 9.90 -22.01 -11.45
N GLN A 252 9.64 -20.80 -11.91
CA GLN A 252 10.58 -19.69 -11.86
C GLN A 252 10.00 -18.59 -10.97
N ALA A 253 10.80 -18.13 -10.01
CA ALA A 253 10.51 -16.93 -9.24
C ALA A 253 10.48 -15.70 -10.17
N ARG A 254 9.49 -14.82 -9.96
CA ARG A 254 9.41 -13.52 -10.65
C ARG A 254 10.24 -12.44 -9.97
N PHE A 255 10.95 -12.81 -8.91
CA PHE A 255 11.82 -11.97 -8.10
C PHE A 255 13.23 -12.56 -8.09
N LEU A 256 14.22 -11.75 -7.74
CA LEU A 256 15.60 -12.22 -7.62
C LEU A 256 15.81 -12.94 -6.29
N ILE A 257 16.42 -14.12 -6.31
CA ILE A 257 16.77 -14.86 -5.10
C ILE A 257 18.14 -15.50 -5.21
N SER A 258 18.91 -15.46 -4.12
CA SER A 258 20.29 -15.96 -4.05
C SER A 258 20.59 -16.62 -2.70
N PRO A 259 21.46 -17.64 -2.67
CA PRO A 259 21.86 -18.32 -1.44
C PRO A 259 22.77 -17.42 -0.58
N ASP A 260 23.19 -17.94 0.56
CA ASP A 260 24.33 -17.42 1.32
C ASP A 260 25.62 -17.43 0.48
N GLU A 261 26.54 -16.52 0.80
CA GLU A 261 27.89 -16.50 0.22
C GLU A 261 28.77 -17.61 0.81
#